data_AF-A0A962LGT2-F1
#
_entry.id   AF-A0A962LGT2-F1
#
_cell.length_a   1.000
_cell.length_b   1.000
_cell.length_c   1.000
_cell.angle_alpha   90.00
_cell.angle_beta   90.00
_cell.angle_gamma   90.00
#
_symmetry.space_group_name_H-M   'P 1'
#
loop_
_entity.id
_entity.type
_entity.pdbx_description
1 polymer ?
#
loop_
_entity_poly.entity_id
_entity_poly.type
_entity_poly.pdbx_seq_one_letter_code
_entity_poly.pdbx_strand_id
1 'polypeptide(L)'
;IDVFPAEHSELALRIELFDDEVESLTLLDPLTGRVRQKIPRFTVYPSSHYVTPRDRVVAAIETIKAELRERLAELVAAGKLVEAQRLEQRTRFDLEMLQEVGHCKGIENYTRHLSGARPGEPPPTLVDYLPADTVMFMDESHVLIGQFGGMYNGDRARKTTLVEYGFRLPSALDNR
;
A
#
# COMPACT_ATOMS: atom_id res chain seq x y z
N ILE A 1 25.02 -9.98 -9.37
CA ILE A 1 23.59 -9.61 -9.28
C ILE A 1 23.51 -8.09 -9.28
N ASP A 2 22.68 -7.50 -10.14
CA ASP A 2 22.50 -6.06 -10.18
C ASP A 2 21.11 -5.70 -9.67
N VAL A 3 21.05 -4.85 -8.65
CA VAL A 3 19.83 -4.35 -8.02
C VAL A 3 19.71 -2.87 -8.33
N PHE A 4 18.51 -2.44 -8.75
CA PHE A 4 18.18 -1.05 -9.05
C PHE A 4 17.25 -0.55 -7.93
N PRO A 5 17.77 0.14 -6.90
CA PRO A 5 16.95 0.57 -5.76
C PRO A 5 15.90 1.60 -6.18
N ALA A 6 14.72 1.56 -5.58
CA ALA A 6 13.62 2.46 -5.94
C ALA A 6 13.91 3.92 -5.55
N GLU A 7 14.73 4.11 -4.51
CA GLU A 7 15.16 5.38 -3.96
C GLU A 7 16.28 6.07 -4.78
N HIS A 8 16.94 5.34 -5.68
CA HIS A 8 18.13 5.82 -6.41
C HIS A 8 18.01 5.54 -7.91
N SER A 9 17.49 6.52 -8.66
CA SER A 9 17.45 6.44 -10.13
C SER A 9 18.83 6.55 -10.79
N GLU A 10 19.82 7.10 -10.10
CA GLU A 10 21.14 7.41 -10.66
C GLU A 10 22.20 6.34 -10.39
N LEU A 11 21.97 5.42 -9.45
CA LEU A 11 22.96 4.44 -9.01
C LEU A 11 22.32 3.06 -8.84
N ALA A 12 22.92 2.06 -9.48
CA ALA A 12 22.61 0.66 -9.25
C ALA A 12 23.63 0.02 -8.30
N LEU A 13 23.18 -0.96 -7.51
CA LEU A 13 24.01 -1.79 -6.66
C LEU A 13 24.39 -3.07 -7.40
N ARG A 14 25.68 -3.31 -7.60
CA ARG A 14 26.22 -4.59 -8.04
C ARG A 14 26.72 -5.38 -6.84
N ILE A 15 26.22 -6.60 -6.73
CA ILE A 15 26.58 -7.61 -5.74
C ILE A 15 27.35 -8.70 -6.48
N GLU A 16 28.64 -8.82 -6.18
CA GLU A 16 29.51 -9.88 -6.66
C GLU A 16 29.54 -11.01 -5.63
N LEU A 17 29.32 -12.24 -6.09
CA LEU A 17 29.24 -13.42 -5.25
C LEU A 17 30.40 -14.35 -5.59
N PHE A 18 30.95 -14.98 -4.56
CA PHE A 18 31.82 -16.14 -4.66
C PHE A 18 31.12 -17.31 -3.96
N ASP A 19 30.59 -18.25 -4.75
CA ASP A 19 29.63 -19.25 -4.29
C ASP A 19 28.45 -18.60 -3.52
N ASP A 20 28.31 -18.90 -2.23
CA ASP A 20 27.25 -18.39 -1.34
C ASP A 20 27.69 -17.16 -0.52
N GLU A 21 28.90 -16.63 -0.75
CA GLU A 21 29.44 -15.47 -0.04
C GLU A 21 29.42 -14.20 -0.89
N VAL A 22 29.05 -13.07 -0.27
CA VAL A 22 29.16 -11.75 -0.91
C VAL A 22 30.61 -11.30 -0.87
N GLU A 23 31.27 -11.31 -2.03
CA GLU A 23 32.67 -10.90 -2.17
C GLU A 23 32.80 -9.37 -2.22
N SER A 24 31.89 -8.70 -2.93
CA SER A 24 32.02 -7.27 -3.19
C SER A 24 30.68 -6.58 -3.47
N LEU A 25 30.55 -5.35 -2.95
CA LEU A 25 29.42 -4.46 -3.22
C LEU A 25 29.92 -3.18 -3.89
N THR A 26 29.34 -2.86 -5.04
CA THR A 26 29.78 -1.73 -5.86
C THR A 26 28.58 -0.91 -6.31
N LEU A 27 28.65 0.42 -6.18
CA LEU A 27 27.69 1.33 -6.81
C LEU A 27 28.18 1.70 -8.21
N LEU A 28 27.29 1.63 -9.19
CA LEU A 28 27.59 1.93 -10.59
C LEU A 28 26.49 2.78 -11.21
N ASP A 29 26.88 3.54 -12.24
CA ASP A 29 25.95 4.25 -13.10
C ASP A 29 25.21 3.22 -13.99
N PRO A 30 23.87 3.14 -13.91
CA PRO A 30 23.09 2.14 -14.63
C PRO A 30 23.10 2.32 -16.16
N LEU A 31 23.40 3.53 -16.66
CA LEU A 31 23.43 3.84 -18.09
C LEU A 31 24.79 3.55 -18.70
N THR A 32 25.87 3.94 -18.01
CA THR A 32 27.23 3.83 -18.55
C THR A 32 27.98 2.58 -18.08
N GLY A 33 27.48 1.91 -17.03
CA GLY A 33 28.16 0.79 -16.37
C GLY A 33 29.40 1.19 -15.58
N ARG A 34 29.69 2.49 -15.47
CA ARG A 34 30.89 2.98 -14.79
C ARG A 34 30.75 2.80 -13.29
N VAL A 35 31.71 2.09 -12.70
CA VAL A 35 31.83 1.96 -11.25
C VAL A 35 32.11 3.32 -10.63
N ARG A 36 31.26 3.71 -9.67
CA ARG A 36 31.41 4.93 -8.87
C ARG A 36 32.28 4.68 -7.64
N GLN A 37 31.90 3.68 -6.83
CA GLN A 37 32.61 3.35 -5.59
C GLN A 37 32.29 1.94 -5.10
N LYS A 38 33.22 1.34 -4.37
CA LYS A 38 32.98 0.13 -3.56
C LYS A 38 32.50 0.54 -2.17
N ILE A 39 31.58 -0.24 -1.60
CA ILE A 39 30.99 0.02 -0.29
C ILE A 39 30.97 -1.25 0.56
N PRO A 40 31.08 -1.16 1.90
CA PRO A 40 31.07 -2.33 2.77
C PRO A 40 29.66 -2.84 3.09
N ARG A 41 28.63 -1.99 2.98
CA ARG A 41 27.25 -2.32 3.32
C ARG A 41 26.29 -1.47 2.51
N PHE A 42 25.18 -2.07 2.07
CA PHE A 42 24.05 -1.38 1.46
C PHE A 42 22.75 -1.95 2.03
N THR A 43 21.74 -1.11 2.24
CA THR A 43 20.39 -1.55 2.65
C THR A 43 19.45 -1.35 1.48
N VAL A 44 18.83 -2.43 1.01
CA VAL A 44 17.82 -2.35 -0.07
C VAL A 44 16.45 -2.26 0.58
N TYR A 45 15.74 -1.16 0.34
CA TYR A 45 14.36 -1.02 0.78
C TYR A 45 13.39 -1.61 -0.25
N PRO A 46 12.18 -1.99 0.18
CA PRO A 46 11.16 -2.47 -0.74
C PRO A 46 10.78 -1.40 -1.77
N SER A 47 10.52 -1.82 -3.02
CA SER A 47 10.09 -0.92 -4.10
C SER A 47 8.64 -0.42 -3.98
N SER A 48 7.93 -0.84 -2.94
CA SER A 48 6.55 -0.46 -2.65
C SER A 48 6.35 -0.28 -1.14
N HIS A 49 5.48 0.65 -0.76
CA HIS A 49 5.07 0.82 0.64
C HIS A 49 4.04 -0.21 1.12
N TYR A 50 3.48 -1.00 0.20
CA TYR A 50 2.49 -2.05 0.50
C TYR A 50 3.09 -3.46 0.45
N VAL A 51 4.37 -3.61 0.80
CA VAL A 51 4.98 -4.94 0.90
C VAL A 51 4.47 -5.65 2.14
N THR A 52 3.64 -6.67 1.90
CA THR A 52 3.01 -7.46 2.95
C THR A 52 3.51 -8.90 2.84
N PRO A 53 3.96 -9.54 3.94
CA PRO A 53 4.33 -10.95 3.95
C PRO A 53 3.22 -11.86 3.43
N ARG A 54 3.57 -12.99 2.81
CA ARG A 54 2.58 -13.88 2.14
C ARG A 54 1.51 -14.41 3.10
N ASP A 55 1.90 -14.79 4.31
CA ASP A 55 1.00 -15.21 5.39
C ASP A 55 -0.02 -14.13 5.75
N ARG A 56 0.40 -12.87 5.81
CA ARG A 56 -0.47 -11.71 6.04
C ARG A 56 -1.45 -11.48 4.88
N VAL A 57 -0.98 -11.62 3.63
CA VAL A 57 -1.86 -11.52 2.45
C VAL A 57 -2.93 -12.61 2.47
N VAL A 58 -2.57 -13.85 2.79
CA VAL A 58 -3.53 -14.96 2.89
C VAL A 58 -4.55 -14.71 4.00
N ALA A 59 -4.13 -14.21 5.16
CA ALA A 59 -5.06 -13.84 6.23
C ALA A 59 -6.02 -12.71 5.81
N ALA A 60 -5.50 -11.68 5.14
CA ALA A 60 -6.30 -10.56 4.64
C ALA A 60 -7.32 -11.00 3.57
N ILE A 61 -6.97 -11.94 2.70
CA ILE A 61 -7.88 -12.50 1.70
C ILE A 61 -9.13 -13.08 2.37
N GLU A 62 -8.97 -13.81 3.47
CA GLU A 62 -10.09 -14.42 4.19
C GLU A 62 -10.99 -13.37 4.86
N THR A 63 -10.41 -12.31 5.43
CA THR A 63 -11.19 -11.22 6.03
C THR A 63 -11.91 -10.37 4.98
N ILE A 64 -11.30 -10.16 3.80
CA ILE A 64 -11.94 -9.48 2.65
C ILE A 64 -13.11 -10.32 2.13
N LYS A 65 -12.95 -11.64 1.99
CA LYS A 65 -14.04 -12.55 1.58
C LYS A 65 -15.20 -12.54 2.58
N ALA A 66 -14.92 -12.45 3.87
CA ALA A 66 -15.95 -12.35 4.91
C ALA A 66 -16.75 -11.04 4.76
N GLU A 67 -16.08 -9.89 4.70
CA GLU A 67 -16.74 -8.59 4.51
C GLU A 67 -17.50 -8.50 3.19
N LEU A 68 -16.96 -9.07 2.11
CA LEU A 68 -17.65 -9.13 0.82
C LEU A 68 -18.97 -9.89 0.94
N ARG A 69 -18.99 -11.05 1.60
CA ARG A 69 -20.22 -11.85 1.78
C ARG A 69 -21.28 -11.07 2.54
N GLU A 70 -20.89 -10.44 3.64
CA GLU A 70 -21.80 -9.61 4.45
C GLU A 70 -22.35 -8.45 3.62
N ARG A 71 -21.47 -7.71 2.94
CA ARG A 71 -21.87 -6.55 2.15
C ARG A 71 -22.76 -6.90 0.96
N LEU A 72 -22.52 -8.03 0.30
CA LEU A 72 -23.39 -8.49 -0.79
C LEU A 72 -24.79 -8.84 -0.29
N ALA A 73 -24.90 -9.50 0.88
CA ALA A 73 -26.19 -9.80 1.48
C ALA A 73 -27.00 -8.53 1.80
N GLU A 74 -26.35 -7.50 2.34
CA GLU A 74 -26.96 -6.19 2.58
C GLU A 74 -27.49 -5.53 1.30
N LEU A 75 -26.65 -5.48 0.26
CA LEU A 75 -27.01 -4.85 -1.02
C LEU A 75 -28.17 -5.58 -1.70
N VAL A 76 -28.14 -6.92 -1.71
CA VAL A 76 -29.23 -7.74 -2.28
C VAL A 76 -30.51 -7.56 -1.49
N ALA A 77 -30.47 -7.57 -0.15
CA ALA A 77 -31.64 -7.33 0.69
C ALA A 77 -32.25 -5.92 0.48
N ALA A 78 -31.42 -4.94 0.14
CA ALA A 78 -31.84 -3.58 -0.21
C ALA A 78 -32.29 -3.42 -1.68
N GLY A 79 -32.32 -4.49 -2.48
CA GLY A 79 -32.68 -4.44 -3.91
C GLY A 79 -31.61 -3.82 -4.82
N LYS A 80 -30.40 -3.56 -4.31
CA LYS A 80 -29.27 -2.94 -5.02
C LYS A 80 -28.45 -3.99 -5.78
N LEU A 81 -29.09 -4.66 -6.74
CA LEU A 81 -28.51 -5.81 -7.45
C LEU A 81 -27.34 -5.42 -8.36
N VAL A 82 -27.37 -4.24 -8.98
CA VAL A 82 -26.31 -3.76 -9.87
C VAL A 82 -25.05 -3.42 -9.06
N GLU A 83 -25.22 -2.77 -7.91
CA GLU A 83 -24.15 -2.47 -6.96
C GLU A 83 -23.53 -3.74 -6.41
N ALA A 84 -24.36 -4.73 -6.04
CA ALA A 84 -23.88 -6.02 -5.55
C ALA A 84 -23.04 -6.74 -6.62
N GLN A 85 -23.55 -6.85 -7.85
CA GLN A 85 -22.82 -7.48 -8.95
C GLN A 85 -21.49 -6.76 -9.25
N ARG A 86 -21.50 -5.43 -9.28
CA ARG A 86 -20.31 -4.61 -9.49
C ARG A 86 -19.25 -4.85 -8.41
N LEU A 87 -19.67 -4.84 -7.14
CA LEU A 87 -18.79 -5.05 -6.00
C LEU A 87 -18.18 -6.45 -6.05
N GLU A 88 -19.00 -7.46 -6.32
CA GLU A 88 -18.57 -8.85 -6.40
C GLU A 88 -17.53 -9.07 -7.48
N GLN A 89 -17.82 -8.66 -8.72
CA GLN A 89 -16.89 -8.82 -9.85
C GLN A 89 -15.55 -8.16 -9.58
N ARG A 90 -15.57 -6.92 -9.08
CA ARG A 90 -14.35 -6.16 -8.80
C ARG A 90 -13.53 -6.80 -7.68
N THR A 91 -14.18 -7.13 -6.56
CA THR A 91 -13.50 -7.66 -5.38
C THR A 91 -12.94 -9.05 -5.64
N ARG A 92 -13.66 -9.92 -6.36
CA ARG A 92 -13.15 -11.25 -6.73
C ARG A 92 -11.92 -11.18 -7.63
N PHE A 93 -11.92 -10.28 -8.62
CA PHE A 93 -10.73 -10.04 -9.45
C PHE A 93 -9.54 -9.54 -8.62
N ASP A 94 -9.77 -8.57 -7.72
CA ASP A 94 -8.71 -8.08 -6.83
C ASP A 94 -8.18 -9.19 -5.90
N LEU A 95 -9.05 -10.10 -5.42
CA LEU A 95 -8.65 -11.25 -4.60
C LEU A 95 -7.81 -12.27 -5.37
N GLU A 96 -8.15 -12.56 -6.62
CA GLU A 96 -7.33 -13.43 -7.50
C GLU A 96 -5.95 -12.83 -7.71
N MET A 97 -5.87 -11.52 -7.98
CA MET A 97 -4.60 -10.81 -8.12
C MET A 97 -3.77 -10.83 -6.83
N LEU A 98 -4.40 -10.65 -5.66
CA LEU A 98 -3.71 -10.77 -4.37
C LEU A 98 -3.20 -12.19 -4.11
N GLN A 99 -3.94 -13.22 -4.52
CA GLN A 99 -3.54 -14.61 -4.32
C GLN A 99 -2.35 -15.02 -5.21
N GLU A 100 -2.38 -14.64 -6.49
CA GLU A 100 -1.37 -15.05 -7.48
C GLU A 100 -0.12 -14.16 -7.46
N VAL A 101 -0.32 -12.84 -7.39
CA VAL A 101 0.76 -11.84 -7.53
C VAL A 101 1.18 -11.25 -6.19
N GLY A 102 0.35 -11.35 -5.15
CA GLY A 102 0.55 -10.65 -3.88
C GLY A 102 0.23 -9.16 -3.95
N HIS A 103 -0.31 -8.67 -5.06
CA HIS A 103 -0.64 -7.27 -5.27
C HIS A 103 -1.79 -7.09 -6.27
N CYS A 104 -2.57 -6.01 -6.12
CA CYS A 104 -3.65 -5.65 -7.04
C CYS A 104 -3.74 -4.13 -7.23
N LYS A 105 -4.38 -3.69 -8.33
CA LYS A 105 -4.57 -2.27 -8.60
C LYS A 105 -5.59 -1.68 -7.62
N GLY A 106 -5.12 -0.75 -6.79
CA GLY A 106 -5.93 -0.17 -5.74
C GLY A 106 -5.83 -0.93 -4.42
N ILE A 107 -4.70 -1.62 -4.17
CA ILE A 107 -4.45 -2.39 -2.95
C ILE A 107 -4.67 -1.57 -1.68
N GLU A 108 -4.49 -0.24 -1.75
CA GLU A 108 -4.70 0.68 -0.63
C GLU A 108 -6.15 0.67 -0.12
N ASN A 109 -7.12 0.17 -0.89
CA ASN A 109 -8.51 0.03 -0.43
C ASN A 109 -8.69 -1.17 0.52
N TYR A 110 -7.66 -2.02 0.64
CA TYR A 110 -7.61 -3.19 1.51
C TYR A 110 -6.61 -3.02 2.67
N THR A 111 -6.05 -1.81 2.87
CA THR A 111 -5.01 -1.54 3.87
C THR A 111 -5.37 -2.04 5.27
N ARG A 112 -6.62 -1.86 5.71
CA ARG A 112 -7.10 -2.37 7.02
C ARG A 112 -6.93 -3.89 7.14
N HIS A 113 -7.33 -4.62 6.10
CA HIS A 113 -7.23 -6.09 6.09
C HIS A 113 -5.77 -6.54 6.05
N LEU A 114 -4.93 -5.84 5.29
CA LEU A 114 -3.51 -6.15 5.15
C LEU A 114 -2.70 -5.84 6.42
N SER A 115 -3.05 -4.77 7.13
CA SER A 115 -2.39 -4.37 8.38
C SER A 115 -2.89 -5.16 9.59
N GLY A 116 -4.11 -5.68 9.55
CA GLY A 116 -4.80 -6.28 10.69
C GLY A 116 -5.36 -5.25 11.67
N ALA A 117 -5.45 -3.98 11.25
CA ALA A 117 -6.04 -2.92 12.07
C ALA A 117 -7.54 -3.15 12.30
N ARG A 118 -8.05 -2.65 13.43
CA ARG A 118 -9.48 -2.72 13.75
C ARG A 118 -10.25 -1.69 12.91
N PRO A 119 -11.56 -1.93 12.62
CA PRO A 119 -12.39 -0.95 11.94
C PRO A 119 -12.33 0.43 12.62
N GLY A 120 -12.14 1.47 11.82
CA GLY A 120 -12.00 2.85 12.31
C GLY A 120 -10.63 3.25 12.84
N GLU A 121 -9.65 2.34 12.98
CA GLU A 121 -8.27 2.71 13.31
C GLU A 121 -7.61 3.49 12.16
N PRO A 122 -6.77 4.50 12.46
CA PRO A 122 -6.08 5.25 11.41
C PRO A 122 -5.05 4.36 10.71
N PRO A 123 -4.88 4.53 9.38
CA PRO A 123 -3.77 3.90 8.69
C PRO A 123 -2.43 4.51 9.14
N PRO A 124 -1.31 3.78 8.99
CA PRO A 124 0.00 4.37 9.17
C PRO A 124 0.24 5.46 8.12
N THR A 125 0.87 6.55 8.56
CA THR A 125 1.20 7.73 7.79
C THR A 125 2.72 7.95 7.78
N LEU A 126 3.20 8.95 7.04
CA LEU A 126 4.61 9.34 7.08
C LEU A 126 5.08 9.70 8.50
N VAL A 127 4.20 10.28 9.33
CA VAL A 127 4.54 10.71 10.69
C VAL A 127 4.95 9.52 11.55
N ASP A 128 4.36 8.35 11.33
CA ASP A 128 4.68 7.12 12.08
C ASP A 128 6.07 6.55 11.76
N TYR A 129 6.71 6.98 10.66
CA TYR A 129 8.09 6.62 10.32
C TYR A 129 9.13 7.54 10.95
N LEU A 130 8.71 8.68 11.50
CA LEU A 130 9.61 9.67 12.09
C LEU A 130 9.92 9.31 13.55
N PRO A 131 11.14 9.60 14.04
CA PRO A 131 11.45 9.55 15.47
C PRO A 131 10.48 10.41 16.29
N ALA A 132 10.17 9.97 17.52
CA ALA A 132 9.20 10.64 18.38
C ALA A 132 9.59 12.08 18.78
N ASP A 133 10.87 12.43 18.68
CA ASP A 133 11.45 13.74 18.97
C ASP A 133 11.62 14.63 17.73
N THR A 134 11.01 14.24 16.60
CA THR A 134 11.07 15.00 15.35
C THR A 134 10.37 16.35 15.48
N VAL A 135 11.03 17.42 15.02
CA VAL A 135 10.43 18.75 14.90
C VAL A 135 9.77 18.91 13.53
N MET A 136 8.47 19.21 13.53
CA MET A 136 7.70 19.45 12.31
C MET A 136 7.45 20.95 12.12
N PHE A 137 7.81 21.48 10.95
CA PHE A 137 7.53 22.86 10.57
C PHE A 137 6.28 22.90 9.68
N MET A 138 5.28 23.68 10.09
CA MET A 138 4.06 23.90 9.32
C MET A 138 4.15 25.26 8.63
N ASP A 139 4.65 25.25 7.39
CA ASP A 139 4.70 26.45 6.58
C ASP A 139 3.28 26.91 6.20
N GLU A 140 3.08 28.23 6.15
CA GLU A 140 1.77 28.86 5.91
C GLU A 140 0.62 28.26 6.73
N SER A 141 0.87 28.05 8.04
CA SER A 141 -0.07 27.38 8.96
C SER A 141 -1.50 27.94 8.94
N HIS A 142 -1.65 29.24 8.68
CA HIS A 142 -2.95 29.91 8.57
C HIS A 142 -3.83 29.39 7.40
N VAL A 143 -3.22 28.79 6.38
CA VAL A 143 -3.89 28.06 5.29
C VAL A 143 -3.83 26.54 5.52
N LEU A 144 -2.64 26.03 5.85
CA LEU A 144 -2.36 24.59 5.93
C LEU A 144 -3.27 23.87 6.94
N ILE A 145 -3.53 24.46 8.10
CA ILE A 145 -4.37 23.84 9.14
C ILE A 145 -5.81 23.64 8.66
N GLY A 146 -6.36 24.64 7.95
CA GLY A 146 -7.70 24.54 7.37
C GLY A 146 -7.78 23.45 6.29
N GLN A 147 -6.74 23.35 5.45
CA GLN A 147 -6.64 22.30 4.44
C GLN A 147 -6.59 20.91 5.09
N PHE A 148 -5.75 20.71 6.11
CA PHE A 148 -5.60 19.43 6.79
C PHE A 148 -6.91 18.97 7.44
N GLY A 149 -7.64 19.89 8.10
CA GLY A 149 -8.97 19.59 8.66
C GLY A 149 -10.02 19.22 7.61
N GLY A 150 -9.86 19.68 6.36
CA GLY A 150 -10.76 19.38 5.25
C GLY A 150 -10.51 18.04 4.56
N MET A 151 -9.27 17.54 4.57
CA MET A 151 -8.85 16.35 3.82
C MET A 151 -9.69 15.11 4.16
N TYR A 152 -9.85 14.82 5.46
CA TYR A 152 -10.60 13.65 5.92
C TYR A 152 -12.06 13.67 5.44
N ASN A 153 -12.73 14.82 5.59
CA ASN A 153 -14.14 14.95 5.22
C ASN A 153 -14.34 14.83 3.70
N GLY A 154 -13.42 15.40 2.92
CA GLY A 154 -13.43 15.29 1.46
C GLY A 154 -13.23 13.85 0.97
N ASP A 155 -12.22 13.15 1.49
CA ASP A 155 -11.99 11.75 1.10
C ASP A 155 -13.13 10.84 1.54
N ARG A 156 -13.60 11.00 2.79
CA ARG A 156 -14.73 10.23 3.31
C ARG A 156 -15.99 10.41 2.47
N ALA A 157 -16.35 11.65 2.10
CA ALA A 157 -17.52 11.90 1.27
C ALA A 157 -17.42 11.19 -0.09
N ARG A 158 -16.27 11.31 -0.77
CA ARG A 158 -16.01 10.64 -2.04
C ARG A 158 -16.09 9.12 -1.93
N LYS A 159 -15.45 8.54 -0.90
CA LYS A 159 -15.42 7.09 -0.70
C LYS A 159 -16.76 6.52 -0.26
N THR A 160 -17.55 7.27 0.51
CA THR A 160 -18.90 6.87 0.90
C THR A 160 -19.74 6.63 -0.34
N THR A 161 -19.71 7.54 -1.30
CA THR A 161 -20.36 7.36 -2.60
C THR A 161 -19.89 6.09 -3.31
N LEU A 162 -18.59 5.82 -3.37
CA LEU A 162 -18.07 4.61 -3.99
C LEU A 162 -18.58 3.32 -3.31
N VAL A 163 -18.68 3.32 -1.98
CA VAL A 163 -19.19 2.18 -1.21
C VAL A 163 -20.71 2.01 -1.36
N GLU A 164 -21.45 3.11 -1.42
CA GLU A 164 -22.90 3.10 -1.62
C GLU A 164 -23.31 2.56 -2.99
N TYR A 165 -22.51 2.86 -4.01
CA TYR A 165 -22.68 2.37 -5.38
C TYR A 165 -21.88 1.09 -5.68
N GLY A 166 -21.38 0.37 -4.68
CA GLY A 166 -20.76 -0.95 -4.86
C GLY A 166 -19.47 -0.95 -5.68
N PHE A 167 -18.72 0.14 -5.73
CA PHE A 167 -17.38 0.17 -6.33
C PHE A 167 -16.29 -0.32 -5.37
N ARG A 168 -16.50 -0.18 -4.06
CA ARG A 168 -15.54 -0.54 -3.00
C ARG A 168 -16.26 -1.13 -1.78
N LEU A 169 -15.53 -1.94 -1.01
CA LEU A 169 -16.00 -2.43 0.30
C LEU A 169 -16.02 -1.30 1.35
N PRO A 170 -16.82 -1.43 2.43
CA PRO A 170 -16.83 -0.49 3.54
C PRO A 170 -15.44 -0.23 4.13
N SER A 171 -14.58 -1.26 4.21
CA SER A 171 -13.17 -1.13 4.62
C SER A 171 -12.36 -0.07 3.87
N ALA A 172 -12.75 0.29 2.65
CA ALA A 172 -12.03 1.30 1.89
C ALA A 172 -12.08 2.69 2.56
N LEU A 173 -13.08 2.94 3.41
CA LEU A 173 -13.23 4.15 4.22
C LEU A 173 -12.17 4.24 5.33
N ASP A 174 -11.60 3.11 5.75
CA ASP A 174 -10.59 3.07 6.80
C ASP A 174 -9.19 3.45 6.29
N ASN A 175 -8.98 3.43 4.97
CA ASN A 175 -7.81 4.06 4.36
C ASN A 175 -8.06 5.57 4.24
N ARG A 176 -7.75 6.36 5.25
CA ARG A 176 -8.09 7.79 5.33
C ARG A 176 -6.87 8.68 5.40
#